data_AF-A0A645HAJ3-F1
#
_entry.id   AF-A0A645HAJ3-F1
#
_cell.length_a   1.000
_cell.length_b   1.000
_cell.length_c   1.000
_cell.angle_alpha   90.00
_cell.angle_beta   90.00
_cell.angle_gamma   90.00
#
_symmetry.space_group_name_H-M   'P 1'
#
loop_
_entity.id
_entity.type
_entity.pdbx_description
1 polymer ?
#
loop_
_entity_poly.entity_id
_entity_poly.type
_entity_poly.pdbx_seq_one_letter_code
_entity_poly.pdbx_strand_id
1 'polypeptide(L)'
;MCAHFTIVSSYQETITLRSDNEPKIVIAGSGMLTGGRMLNYLETQSENPDNTLLFVGFQAEGTRGRKLLDGDKEIKIFGKWFVN
;
A
#
# COMPACT_ATOMS: atom_id res chain seq x y z
N MET A 1 26.64 12.51 -2.88
CA MET A 1 25.39 12.54 -3.68
C MET A 1 24.24 12.45 -2.69
N CYS A 2 23.50 13.53 -2.49
CA CYS A 2 22.44 13.59 -1.47
C CYS A 2 21.23 12.78 -1.95
N ALA A 3 21.22 11.47 -1.69
CA ALA A 3 20.07 10.64 -1.99
C ALA A 3 18.95 10.98 -1.01
N HIS A 4 18.00 11.81 -1.46
CA HIS A 4 16.79 12.16 -0.69
C HIS A 4 15.76 11.01 -0.67
N PHE A 5 16.03 9.92 -1.38
CA PHE A 5 15.17 8.75 -1.48
C PHE A 5 16.00 7.47 -1.38
N THR A 6 15.40 6.44 -0.77
CA THR A 6 15.95 5.08 -0.73
C THR A 6 15.26 4.24 -1.79
N ILE A 7 16.01 3.72 -2.76
CA ILE A 7 15.48 2.79 -3.75
C ILE A 7 15.41 1.41 -3.11
N VAL A 8 14.19 0.87 -3.02
CA VAL A 8 13.94 -0.50 -2.58
C VAL A 8 13.96 -1.40 -3.82
N SER A 9 14.96 -2.26 -3.96
CA SER A 9 15.14 -3.03 -5.19
C SER A 9 14.75 -4.50 -5.04
N SER A 10 14.97 -5.10 -3.86
CA SER A 10 14.64 -6.50 -3.61
C SER A 10 13.28 -6.68 -2.91
N TYR A 11 12.74 -7.90 -3.04
CA TYR A 11 11.57 -8.32 -2.27
C TYR A 11 11.88 -8.36 -0.76
N GLN A 12 13.08 -8.84 -0.39
CA GLN A 12 13.47 -8.94 1.01
C GLN A 12 13.46 -7.58 1.71
N GLU A 13 13.95 -6.52 1.06
CA GLU A 13 13.88 -5.16 1.61
C GLU A 13 12.43 -4.69 1.83
N THR A 14 11.50 -5.05 0.92
CA THR A 14 10.08 -4.73 1.09
C THR A 14 9.49 -5.42 2.32
N ILE A 15 9.85 -6.69 2.55
CA ILE A 15 9.39 -7.47 3.71
C ILE A 15 9.94 -6.92 5.02
N THR A 16 11.17 -6.40 5.02
CA THR A 16 11.73 -5.72 6.19
C THR A 16 11.01 -4.38 6.43
N LEU A 17 10.85 -3.56 5.39
CA LEU A 17 10.29 -2.20 5.51
C LEU A 17 8.80 -2.18 5.87
N ARG A 18 8.01 -3.16 5.41
CA ARG A 18 6.57 -3.20 5.71
C ARG A 18 6.23 -3.40 7.19
N SER A 19 7.20 -3.84 7.99
CA SER A 19 7.07 -4.07 9.43
C SER A 19 7.83 -3.05 10.27
N ASP A 20 8.52 -2.11 9.62
CA ASP A 20 9.23 -1.01 10.27
C ASP A 20 8.22 0.12 10.54
N ASN A 21 8.00 0.42 11.82
CA ASN A 21 7.03 1.41 12.29
C ASN A 21 7.58 2.83 12.38
N GLU A 22 8.84 3.08 11.99
CA GLU A 22 9.36 4.45 11.89
C GLU A 22 8.53 5.27 10.90
N PRO A 23 8.15 6.53 11.21
CA PRO A 23 7.39 7.37 10.28
C PRO A 23 8.13 7.57 8.95
N LYS A 24 7.48 7.24 7.83
CA LYS A 24 8.07 7.32 6.48
C LYS A 24 7.02 7.46 5.39
N ILE A 25 7.46 7.95 4.22
CA ILE A 25 6.66 7.95 2.99
C ILE A 25 7.08 6.75 2.15
N VAL A 26 6.12 5.89 1.79
CA VAL A 26 6.33 4.76 0.89
C VAL A 26 5.60 5.01 -0.42
N ILE A 27 6.34 4.98 -1.53
CA ILE A 27 5.77 5.01 -2.88
C ILE A 27 6.00 3.63 -3.50
N ALA A 28 4.94 2.84 -3.64
CA ALA A 28 5.00 1.48 -4.15
C ALA A 28 3.87 1.19 -5.14
N GLY A 29 4.15 0.41 -6.18
CA GLY A 29 3.14 -0.07 -7.12
C GLY A 29 2.42 -1.34 -6.63
N SER A 30 1.27 -1.72 -7.20
CA SER A 30 0.62 -1.03 -8.33
C SER A 30 -0.27 0.13 -7.86
N GLY A 31 -0.32 1.21 -8.64
CA GLY A 31 -1.02 2.46 -8.28
C GLY A 31 -2.54 2.35 -8.19
N MET A 32 -3.13 1.22 -8.61
CA MET A 32 -4.56 0.93 -8.45
C MET A 32 -4.85 -0.25 -7.51
N LEU A 33 -3.85 -0.69 -6.74
CA LEU A 33 -3.96 -1.79 -5.78
C LEU A 33 -4.45 -3.10 -6.43
N THR A 34 -4.11 -3.32 -7.70
CA THR A 34 -4.41 -4.57 -8.40
C THR A 34 -3.41 -5.67 -8.02
N GLY A 35 -2.18 -5.29 -7.67
CA GLY A 35 -1.06 -6.16 -7.34
C GLY A 35 0.15 -5.39 -6.82
N GLY A 36 1.33 -5.99 -6.97
CA GLY A 36 2.60 -5.36 -6.65
C GLY A 36 2.91 -5.26 -5.16
N ARG A 37 3.95 -4.47 -4.84
CA ARG A 37 4.47 -4.30 -3.48
C ARG A 37 3.50 -3.57 -2.56
N MET A 38 2.64 -2.71 -3.07
CA MET A 38 1.67 -1.97 -2.23
C MET A 38 0.73 -2.90 -1.47
N LEU A 39 0.36 -4.06 -2.06
CA LEU A 39 -0.42 -5.07 -1.36
C LEU A 39 0.33 -5.69 -0.15
N ASN A 40 1.66 -5.74 -0.20
CA ASN A 40 2.46 -6.25 0.93
C ASN A 40 2.48 -5.26 2.10
N TYR A 41 2.48 -3.96 1.81
CA TYR A 41 2.37 -2.92 2.84
C TYR A 41 0.95 -2.90 3.43
N LEU A 42 -0.09 -2.95 2.60
CA LEU A 42 -1.47 -2.99 3.10
C LEU A 42 -1.75 -4.23 3.95
N GLU A 43 -1.15 -5.38 3.66
CA GLU A 43 -1.30 -6.58 4.49
C GLU A 43 -0.86 -6.36 5.96
N THR A 44 0.12 -5.49 6.20
CA THR A 44 0.66 -5.26 7.56
C THR A 44 0.29 -3.91 8.17
N GLN A 45 -0.03 -2.91 7.35
CA GLN A 45 -0.15 -1.52 7.77
C GLN A 45 -1.55 -0.92 7.60
N SER A 46 -2.50 -1.64 6.99
CA SER A 46 -3.86 -1.13 6.73
C SER A 46 -4.67 -0.87 7.99
N GLU A 47 -4.48 -1.67 9.04
CA GLU A 47 -5.21 -1.53 10.31
C GLU A 47 -4.59 -0.50 11.26
N ASN A 48 -3.48 0.14 10.87
CA ASN A 48 -2.84 1.15 11.70
C ASN A 48 -3.52 2.52 11.50
N PRO A 49 -4.21 3.07 12.51
CA PRO A 49 -4.95 4.32 12.39
C PRO A 49 -4.08 5.56 12.20
N ASP A 50 -2.77 5.47 12.47
CA ASP A 50 -1.82 6.58 12.28
C ASP A 50 -1.34 6.69 10.83
N ASN A 51 -1.62 5.68 10.00
CA ASN A 51 -1.23 5.65 8.60
C ASN A 51 -2.28 6.30 7.69
N THR A 52 -1.83 6.86 6.57
CA THR A 52 -2.70 7.38 5.51
C THR A 52 -2.40 6.70 4.19
N LEU A 53 -3.44 6.15 3.55
CA LEU A 53 -3.38 5.69 2.17
C LEU A 53 -3.79 6.82 1.22
N LEU A 54 -2.84 7.35 0.45
CA LEU A 54 -3.07 8.46 -0.48
C LEU A 54 -3.09 7.99 -1.94
N PHE A 55 -4.23 8.15 -2.61
CA PHE A 55 -4.34 7.98 -4.06
C PHE A 55 -3.98 9.27 -4.80
N VAL A 56 -3.01 9.21 -5.71
CA VAL A 56 -2.53 10.37 -6.49
C VAL A 56 -2.91 10.32 -7.97
N GLY A 57 -3.65 9.29 -8.39
CA GLY A 57 -4.02 9.08 -9.80
C GLY A 57 -5.35 8.35 -9.94
N PHE A 58 -5.84 8.29 -11.19
CA PHE A 58 -7.14 7.68 -11.52
C PHE A 58 -7.21 6.20 -11.10
N GLN A 59 -8.35 5.82 -10.55
CA GLN A 59 -8.66 4.45 -10.15
C GLN A 59 -9.72 3.88 -11.10
N ALA A 60 -9.36 2.87 -11.89
CA ALA A 60 -10.31 2.26 -12.83
C ALA A 60 -11.40 1.45 -12.11
N GLU A 61 -12.57 1.37 -12.73
CA GLU A 61 -13.68 0.53 -12.24
C GLU A 61 -13.23 -0.92 -12.05
N GLY A 62 -13.74 -1.57 -11.00
CA GLY A 62 -13.39 -2.94 -10.64
C GLY A 62 -12.05 -3.10 -9.92
N THR A 63 -11.24 -2.04 -9.78
CA THR A 63 -10.00 -2.10 -8.98
C THR A 63 -10.27 -1.93 -7.48
N ARG A 64 -9.36 -2.43 -6.64
CA ARG A 64 -9.45 -2.22 -5.18
C ARG A 64 -9.34 -0.74 -4.81
N GLY A 65 -8.49 0.01 -5.53
CA GLY A 65 -8.38 1.44 -5.30
C GLY A 65 -9.67 2.19 -5.60
N ARG A 66 -10.41 1.81 -6.66
CA ARG A 66 -11.74 2.36 -6.93
C ARG A 66 -12.73 2.03 -5.81
N LYS A 67 -12.79 0.77 -5.37
CA LYS A 67 -13.65 0.35 -4.25
C LYS A 67 -13.44 1.18 -2.99
N LEU A 68 -12.19 1.40 -2.59
CA LEU A 68 -11.86 2.25 -1.44
C LEU A 68 -12.31 3.71 -1.63
N LEU A 69 -12.13 4.27 -2.83
CA LEU A 69 -12.61 5.62 -3.14
C LEU A 69 -14.13 5.73 -3.13
N ASP A 70 -14.84 4.66 -3.52
CA ASP A 70 -16.30 4.60 -3.51
C ASP A 70 -16.87 4.38 -2.08
N GLY A 71 -16.00 4.17 -1.09
CA GLY A 71 -16.35 4.10 0.32
C GLY A 71 -16.42 2.68 0.90
N ASP A 72 -16.03 1.65 0.14
CA ASP A 72 -15.97 0.29 0.65
C ASP A 72 -15.05 0.23 1.88
N LYS A 73 -15.57 -0.35 2.96
CA LYS A 73 -14.81 -0.55 4.19
C LYS A 73 -13.86 -1.73 4.14
N GLU A 74 -14.00 -2.59 3.15
CA GLU A 74 -13.22 -3.82 3.08
C GLU A 74 -12.70 -4.10 1.67
N ILE A 75 -11.44 -4.54 1.60
CA ILE A 75 -10.83 -5.05 0.37
C ILE A 75 -10.16 -6.40 0.59
N LYS A 76 -10.17 -7.24 -0.46
CA LYS A 76 -9.59 -8.58 -0.40
C LYS A 76 -8.15 -8.61 -0.89
N ILE A 77 -7.20 -8.92 -0.03
CA ILE A 77 -5.77 -9.03 -0.34
C ILE A 77 -5.30 -10.44 0.04
N PHE A 78 -4.57 -11.14 -0.85
CA PHE A 78 -4.07 -12.51 -0.63
C PHE A 78 -5.07 -13.51 -0.03
N GLY A 79 -6.34 -13.41 -0.42
CA GLY A 79 -7.40 -14.30 0.06
C GLY A 79 -8.10 -13.86 1.35
N LYS A 80 -7.56 -12.86 2.06
CA LYS A 80 -8.09 -12.32 3.32
C LYS A 80 -8.78 -10.96 3.10
N TRP A 81 -9.76 -10.66 3.93
CA TRP A 81 -10.43 -9.35 3.94
C TRP A 81 -9.74 -8.42 4.94
N PHE A 82 -9.50 -7.19 4.53
CA PHE A 82 -8.87 -6.14 5.34
C PHE A 82 -9.83 -4.97 5.45
N VAL A 83 -10.01 -4.45 6.66
CA VAL A 83 -10.91 -3.34 6.97
C VAL A 83 -10.11 -2.03 6.95
N ASN A 84 -10.67 -1.00 6.31
CA ASN A 84 -10.14 0.37 6.25
C ASN A 84 -10.84 1.28 7.25
#